data_AF-A0AA37LRF4-F1
#
_entry.id   AF-A0AA37LRF4-F1
#
_cell.length_a   1.000
_cell.length_b   1.000
_cell.length_c   1.000
_cell.angle_alpha   90.00
_cell.angle_beta   90.00
_cell.angle_gamma   90.00
#
_symmetry.space_group_name_H-M   'P 1'
#
loop_
_entity.id
_entity.type
_entity.pdbx_description
1 polymer ?
#
loop_
_entity_poly.entity_id
_entity_poly.type
_entity_poly.pdbx_seq_one_letter_code
_entity_poly.pdbx_strand_id
1 'polypeptide(L)' 'MASNFYRQKDGPRYVLGHALELGFISVDIIAASILSFSYISINKNRDKRMAAGEDSRYTAEELSGKGDKALTFRYMW' A
#
# COMPACT_ATOMS: atom_id res chain seq x y z
N MET A 1 -19.71 -8.83 -5.05
CA MET A 1 -20.14 -9.81 -6.07
C MET A 1 -19.45 -11.15 -5.79
N ALA A 2 -19.90 -11.89 -4.76
CA ALA A 2 -19.27 -13.14 -4.30
C ALA A 2 -20.14 -14.40 -4.57
N SER A 3 -21.40 -14.20 -4.97
CA SER A 3 -22.36 -15.29 -5.20
C SER A 3 -21.96 -16.25 -6.34
N ASN A 4 -21.12 -15.82 -7.29
CA ASN A 4 -20.65 -16.68 -8.37
C ASN A 4 -19.69 -17.79 -7.89
N PHE A 5 -19.09 -17.64 -6.71
CA PHE A 5 -18.11 -18.59 -6.17
C PHE A 5 -18.75 -19.67 -5.27
N TYR A 6 -19.94 -19.40 -4.74
CA TYR A 6 -20.70 -20.34 -3.92
C TYR A 6 -21.73 -21.08 -4.78
N ARG A 7 -21.28 -22.10 -5.50
CA ARG A 7 -22.14 -22.90 -6.38
C ARG A 7 -22.90 -23.93 -5.54
N GLN A 8 -24.20 -24.13 -5.83
CA GLN A 8 -25.03 -25.11 -5.11
C GLN A 8 -24.42 -26.53 -5.09
N LYS A 9 -23.78 -26.96 -6.19
CA LYS A 9 -23.13 -28.28 -6.30
C LYS A 9 -21.95 -28.49 -5.34
N ASP A 10 -21.37 -27.42 -4.82
CA ASP A 10 -20.28 -27.49 -3.85
C ASP A 10 -20.82 -27.53 -2.41
N GLY A 11 -22.14 -27.48 -2.24
CA GLY A 11 -22.81 -27.61 -0.94
C GLY A 11 -22.66 -29.02 -0.35
N PRO A 12 -22.78 -29.16 0.98
CA PRO A 12 -23.00 -28.09 1.97
C PRO A 12 -21.72 -27.39 2.43
N ARG A 13 -20.53 -27.84 1.96
CA ARG A 13 -19.24 -27.41 2.52
C ARG A 13 -18.63 -26.21 1.81
N TYR A 14 -18.97 -25.98 0.54
CA TYR A 14 -18.54 -24.83 -0.26
C TYR A 14 -17.03 -24.54 -0.23
N VAL A 15 -16.21 -25.59 -0.19
CA VAL A 15 -14.74 -25.48 -0.01
C VAL A 15 -14.10 -24.54 -1.02
N LEU A 16 -14.55 -24.57 -2.29
CA LEU A 16 -14.03 -23.69 -3.34
C LEU A 16 -14.32 -22.21 -3.07
N GLY A 17 -15.55 -21.89 -2.66
CA GLY A 17 -15.96 -20.52 -2.35
C GLY A 17 -15.13 -19.94 -1.20
N HIS A 18 -15.02 -20.70 -0.11
CA HIS A 18 -14.20 -20.32 1.03
C HIS A 18 -12.71 -20.20 0.70
N ALA A 19 -12.15 -21.14 -0.05
CA ALA A 19 -10.74 -21.10 -0.44
C ALA A 19 -10.42 -19.85 -1.26
N LEU A 20 -11.32 -19.46 -2.17
CA LEU A 20 -11.12 -18.28 -3.00
C LEU A 20 -11.25 -16.98 -2.20
N GLU A 21 -12.23 -16.87 -1.31
CA GLU A 21 -12.35 -15.71 -0.42
C GLU A 21 -11.13 -15.56 0.49
N LEU A 22 -10.68 -16.65 1.12
CA LEU A 22 -9.47 -16.65 1.93
C LEU A 22 -8.23 -16.29 1.10
N GLY A 23 -8.16 -16.77 -0.16
CA GLY A 23 -7.10 -16.42 -1.09
C GLY A 23 -7.04 -14.92 -1.36
N PHE A 24 -8.17 -14.29 -1.70
CA PHE A 24 -8.22 -12.84 -1.92
C PHE A 24 -7.88 -12.04 -0.67
N ILE A 25 -8.46 -12.39 0.48
CA ILE A 25 -8.15 -11.73 1.76
C ILE A 25 -6.65 -11.83 2.07
N SER A 26 -6.05 -12.99 1.83
CA SER A 26 -4.61 -13.19 2.07
C SER A 26 -3.76 -12.30 1.16
N VAL A 27 -4.10 -12.21 -0.12
CA VAL A 27 -3.40 -11.32 -1.08
C VAL A 27 -3.56 -9.86 -0.69
N ASP A 28 -4.77 -9.44 -0.28
CA ASP A 28 -5.04 -8.07 0.15
C ASP A 28 -4.23 -7.70 1.40
N ILE A 29 -4.16 -8.59 2.40
CA ILE A 29 -3.33 -8.39 3.61
C ILE A 29 -1.86 -8.24 3.22
N ILE A 30 -1.36 -9.08 2.32
CA ILE A 30 0.03 -9.00 1.84
C ILE A 30 0.27 -7.66 1.13
N ALA A 31 -0.61 -7.27 0.20
CA ALA A 31 -0.49 -6.02 -0.54
C ALA A 31 -0.53 -4.80 0.38
N ALA A 32 -1.47 -4.75 1.33
CA ALA A 32 -1.58 -3.69 2.32
C ALA A 32 -0.35 -3.61 3.23
N SER A 33 0.20 -4.77 3.63
CA SER A 33 1.43 -4.84 4.42
C SER A 33 2.62 -4.29 3.63
N ILE A 34 2.83 -4.74 2.39
CA ILE A 34 3.89 -4.23 1.51
C ILE A 34 3.78 -2.71 1.35
N LEU A 35 2.58 -2.20 1.11
CA LEU A 35 2.33 -0.77 0.95
C LEU A 35 2.72 0.00 2.22
N SER A 36 2.25 -0.47 3.38
CA SER A 36 2.51 0.16 4.69
C SER A 36 4.01 0.20 5.00
N PHE A 37 4.73 -0.91 4.82
CA PHE A 37 6.17 -0.96 5.03
C PHE A 37 6.94 -0.09 4.02
N SER A 38 6.48 -0.02 2.78
CA SER A 38 7.07 0.85 1.76
C SER A 38 6.94 2.32 2.14
N TYR A 39 5.75 2.75 2.60
CA TYR A 39 5.52 4.11 3.07
C TYR A 39 6.40 4.47 4.27
N ILE A 40 6.48 3.58 5.27
CA ILE A 40 7.36 3.76 6.42
C ILE A 40 8.83 3.91 5.97
N SER A 41 9.28 3.04 5.06
CA SER A 41 10.65 3.07 4.54
C SER A 41 10.96 4.36 3.78
N ILE A 42 10.05 4.79 2.90
CA ILE A 42 10.18 6.04 2.14
C ILE A 42 10.24 7.23 3.10
N ASN A 43 9.35 7.31 4.09
CA ASN A 43 9.34 8.41 5.05
C ASN A 43 10.63 8.45 5.89
N LYS A 44 11.11 7.29 6.37
CA LYS A 44 12.40 7.19 7.07
C LYS A 44 13.56 7.66 6.21
N ASN A 45 13.57 7.31 4.92
CA ASN A 45 14.61 7.79 4.00
C ASN A 45 14.53 9.31 3.80
N ARG A 46 13.31 9.86 3.66
CA ARG A 46 13.09 11.31 3.55
C ARG A 46 13.53 12.03 4.83
N ASP A 47 13.27 11.49 6.01
CA ASP A 47 13.74 12.06 7.29
C ASP A 47 15.25 12.21 7.33
N LYS A 48 15.98 11.16 6.92
CA LYS A 48 17.45 11.19 6.85
C LYS A 48 17.95 12.28 5.90
N ARG A 49 17.32 12.41 4.74
CA ARG A 49 17.69 13.38 3.71
C ARG A 49 17.33 14.82 4.11
N MET A 50 16.20 15.03 4.77
CA MET A 50 15.82 16.31 5.39
C MET A 50 16.83 16.70 6.49
N ALA A 51 17.22 15.76 7.35
CA ALA A 51 18.22 16.00 8.39
C ALA A 51 19.61 16.33 7.80
N ALA A 52 19.92 15.83 6.60
CA ALA A 52 21.12 16.18 5.85
C ALA A 52 20.99 17.52 5.08
N GLY A 53 19.86 18.23 5.19
CA GLY A 53 19.61 19.52 4.53
C GLY A 53 19.41 19.43 3.02
N GLU A 54 19.03 18.26 2.48
CA GLU A 54 18.85 18.09 1.03
C GLU A 54 17.65 18.88 0.47
N ASP A 55 16.72 19.33 1.30
CA ASP A 55 15.60 20.19 0.93
C ASP A 55 16.05 21.55 0.40
N SER A 56 17.16 22.08 0.92
CA SER A 56 17.78 23.33 0.45
C SER A 56 18.22 23.32 -1.01
N ARG A 57 18.27 22.14 -1.65
CA ARG A 57 18.61 21.96 -3.06
C ARG A 57 17.45 22.20 -4.02
N TYR A 58 16.24 22.41 -3.50
CA TYR A 58 15.03 22.59 -4.30
C TYR A 58 14.33 23.89 -3.93
N THR A 59 13.71 24.55 -4.92
CA THR A 59 12.75 25.63 -4.63
C THR A 59 11.41 25.06 -4.14
N ALA A 60 10.57 25.92 -3.57
CA ALA A 60 9.23 25.53 -3.17
C ALA A 60 8.38 25.03 -4.35
N GLU A 61 8.51 25.67 -5.51
CA GLU A 61 7.81 25.29 -6.75
C GLU A 61 8.27 23.92 -7.26
N GLU A 62 9.59 23.65 -7.22
CA GLU A 62 10.14 22.35 -7.61
C GLU A 62 9.69 21.22 -6.68
N LEU A 63 9.60 21.48 -5.38
CA LEU A 63 9.05 20.53 -4.42
C LEU A 63 7.56 20.31 -4.67
N SER A 64 6.79 21.37 -4.89
CA SER A 64 5.35 21.28 -5.21
C SER A 64 5.11 20.46 -6.48
N GLY A 65 5.92 20.67 -7.52
CA GLY A 65 5.81 19.93 -8.79
C GLY A 65 6.08 18.42 -8.67
N LYS A 66 6.76 17.97 -7.61
CA LYS A 66 7.02 16.54 -7.36
C LYS A 66 5.84 15.82 -6.72
N GLY A 67 4.84 16.53 -6.20
CA GLY A 67 3.67 15.92 -5.55
C GLY A 67 4.06 14.99 -4.39
N ASP A 68 3.53 13.77 -4.38
CA ASP A 68 3.79 12.77 -3.34
C ASP A 68 5.26 12.28 -3.29
N LYS A 69 6.02 12.53 -4.36
CA LYS A 69 7.46 12.25 -4.45
C LYS A 69 8.32 13.33 -3.82
N ALA A 70 7.75 14.47 -3.43
CA ALA A 70 8.48 15.56 -2.79
C ALA A 70 9.18 15.08 -1.50
N LEU A 71 10.37 15.63 -1.23
CA LEU A 71 11.14 15.27 -0.05
C LEU A 71 10.38 15.62 1.25
N THR A 72 9.58 16.67 1.19
CA THR A 72 8.75 17.18 2.29
C THR A 72 7.43 16.42 2.47
N PHE A 73 7.00 15.62 1.48
CA PHE A 73 5.73 14.89 1.56
C PHE A 73 5.83 13.69 2.51
N ARG A 74 4.75 13.43 3.26
CA ARG A 74 4.62 12.29 4.17
C ARG A 74 3.43 11.44 3.78
N TYR A 75 3.71 10.20 3.41
CA TYR A 75 2.64 9.19 3.31
C TYR A 75 2.08 8.94 4.71
N MET A 76 0.77 8.72 4.83
CA MET A 76 0.13 8.26 6.05
C MET A 76 0.05 6.74 6.02
N TRP A 77 0.28 6.08 7.16
CA TRP A 77 0.25 4.63 7.33
C TRP A 77 -0.46 4.27 8.62
#